data_AF-A0A139WGN2-F1
#
_entry.id   AF-A0A139WGN2-F1
#
_cell.length_a   1.000
_cell.length_b   1.000
_cell.length_c   1.000
_cell.angle_alpha   90.00
_cell.angle_beta   90.00
_cell.angle_gamma   90.00
#
_symmetry.space_group_name_H-M   'P 1'
#
loop_
_entity.id
_entity.type
_entity.pdbx_description
1 polymer ?
#
loop_
_entity_poly.entity_id
_entity_poly.type
_entity_poly.pdbx_seq_one_letter_code
_entity_poly.pdbx_strand_id
1 'polypeptide(L)'
;METFATLVLVLVGFCMRNGQLVSGGSCREAKLCCPGRDSSCVVQKAPLNAIIEDLSDKPCYCDHACLKLGDCCPDFKEACGVVDCQVTSWGPWSPCDADCGPGSMSRTRSIKMQPQNGGRHCPSLEQRRGCQVSTCHHHPDPAIKEIAMLLPGSLSHSRTANATSDIRKNLRLRDPEAYPQYDPEKTYCVEFQIVKASKACRKEPNYNALKEGERVCVRCESEALHQNLGWRCQGHGVEGRTTRFSALSAPHCHGKWLRAQAEPDRSCTAKNCEAEHAFIFV
;
A
#
# COMPACT_ATOMS: atom_id res chain seq x y z
N MET A 1 6.96 -15.73 -94.85
CA MET A 1 6.15 -15.12 -93.78
C MET A 1 5.38 -16.26 -93.15
N GLU A 2 6.00 -16.98 -92.21
CA GLU A 2 5.90 -16.71 -90.76
C GLU A 2 4.49 -17.06 -90.25
N THR A 3 4.22 -17.82 -89.19
CA THR A 3 5.03 -18.41 -88.11
C THR A 3 4.14 -19.41 -87.33
N PHE A 4 4.80 -20.31 -86.60
CA PHE A 4 4.30 -21.30 -85.67
C PHE A 4 3.22 -20.81 -84.68
N ALA A 5 2.23 -21.68 -84.38
CA ALA A 5 1.42 -21.58 -83.17
C ALA A 5 1.66 -22.83 -82.31
N THR A 6 2.52 -22.66 -81.31
CA THR A 6 3.00 -23.67 -80.36
C THR A 6 2.01 -23.84 -79.21
N LEU A 7 1.80 -25.10 -78.83
CA LEU A 7 1.08 -25.58 -77.66
C LEU A 7 1.66 -24.98 -76.37
N VAL A 8 0.84 -24.36 -75.52
CA VAL A 8 1.21 -24.05 -74.12
C VAL A 8 0.11 -24.55 -73.18
N LEU A 9 0.32 -25.77 -72.67
CA LEU A 9 -0.38 -26.32 -71.51
C LEU A 9 0.17 -25.64 -70.25
N VAL A 10 -0.59 -24.74 -69.65
CA VAL A 10 -0.27 -24.18 -68.33
C VAL A 10 -0.67 -25.20 -67.26
N LEU A 11 0.29 -26.01 -66.83
CA LEU A 11 0.18 -26.80 -65.60
C LEU A 11 0.37 -25.86 -64.40
N VAL A 12 -0.74 -25.43 -63.81
CA VAL A 12 -0.72 -24.82 -62.48
C VAL A 12 -0.37 -25.92 -61.49
N GLY A 13 0.90 -25.99 -61.12
CA GLY A 13 1.40 -26.80 -60.02
C GLY A 13 0.82 -26.29 -58.70
N PHE A 14 -0.37 -26.76 -58.35
CA PHE A 14 -0.87 -26.66 -56.98
C PHE A 14 0.02 -27.57 -56.13
N CYS A 15 0.96 -26.98 -55.37
CA CYS A 15 1.52 -27.65 -54.21
C CYS A 15 0.39 -27.83 -53.20
N MET A 16 -0.44 -28.86 -53.38
CA MET A 16 -1.21 -29.47 -52.31
C MET A 16 -0.19 -30.01 -51.33
N ARG A 17 0.19 -29.19 -50.34
CA ARG A 17 0.83 -29.68 -49.14
C ARG A 17 -0.25 -30.51 -48.44
N ASN A 18 -0.29 -31.80 -48.77
CA ASN A 18 -1.15 -32.79 -48.14
C ASN A 18 -1.01 -32.59 -46.62
N GLY A 19 -2.05 -32.05 -45.99
CA GLY A 19 -2.23 -32.14 -44.56
C GLY A 19 -2.44 -33.62 -44.25
N GLN A 20 -1.36 -34.35 -44.00
CA GLN A 20 -1.45 -35.73 -43.57
C GLN A 20 -2.17 -35.73 -42.22
N LEU A 21 -3.41 -36.20 -42.26
CA LEU A 21 -4.23 -36.49 -41.10
C LEU A 21 -3.59 -37.72 -40.42
N VAL A 22 -2.77 -37.48 -39.39
CA VAL A 22 -2.15 -38.55 -38.59
C VAL A 22 -3.23 -39.09 -37.65
N SER A 23 -3.87 -40.17 -38.08
CA SER A 23 -4.88 -40.91 -37.31
C SER A 23 -4.17 -41.84 -36.33
N GLY A 24 -4.34 -41.58 -35.04
CA GLY A 24 -3.55 -42.20 -33.97
C GLY A 24 -2.25 -41.43 -33.82
N GLY A 25 -2.12 -40.67 -32.74
CA GLY A 25 -0.95 -39.81 -32.64
C GLY A 25 -0.64 -39.41 -31.21
N SER A 26 0.61 -39.61 -30.88
CA SER A 26 1.33 -38.96 -29.79
C SER A 26 2.07 -37.74 -30.36
N CYS A 27 2.54 -36.80 -29.55
CA CYS A 27 3.37 -35.69 -30.05
C CYS A 27 4.61 -36.20 -30.79
N ARG A 28 5.18 -37.31 -30.32
CA ARG A 28 6.31 -37.99 -30.95
C ARG A 28 6.01 -38.46 -32.37
N GLU A 29 4.85 -39.09 -32.57
CA GLU A 29 4.43 -39.63 -33.87
C GLU A 29 4.08 -38.51 -34.86
N ALA A 30 3.38 -37.48 -34.37
CA ALA A 30 3.07 -36.29 -35.15
C ALA A 30 4.30 -35.40 -35.42
N LYS A 31 5.42 -35.62 -34.69
CA LYS A 31 6.63 -34.78 -34.70
C LYS A 31 6.31 -33.30 -34.44
N LEU A 32 5.39 -33.06 -33.51
CA LEU A 32 4.93 -31.73 -33.13
C LEU A 32 5.50 -31.34 -31.77
N CYS A 33 6.18 -30.20 -31.73
CA CYS A 33 6.62 -29.52 -30.50
C CYS A 33 6.67 -28.01 -30.79
N CYS A 34 5.57 -27.31 -30.53
CA CYS A 34 5.44 -25.91 -30.90
C CYS A 34 5.72 -24.97 -29.72
N PRO A 35 6.54 -23.92 -29.91
CA PRO A 35 6.78 -22.96 -28.86
C PRO A 35 5.54 -22.06 -28.64
N GLY A 36 5.22 -21.79 -27.38
CA GLY A 36 4.11 -20.90 -27.04
C GLY A 36 2.74 -21.57 -27.22
N ARG A 37 1.74 -20.79 -27.63
CA ARG A 37 0.37 -21.25 -27.90
C ARG A 37 0.18 -21.32 -29.41
N ASP A 38 -0.09 -22.50 -29.94
CA ASP A 38 -0.24 -22.73 -31.37
C ASP A 38 -1.38 -23.71 -31.64
N SER A 39 -2.49 -23.19 -32.14
CA SER A 39 -3.69 -23.97 -32.47
C SER A 39 -3.48 -24.96 -33.62
N SER A 40 -2.41 -24.81 -34.41
CA SER A 40 -2.04 -25.77 -35.46
C SER A 40 -1.30 -26.99 -34.90
N CYS A 41 -0.80 -26.91 -33.66
CA CYS A 41 -0.05 -27.95 -32.99
C CYS A 41 -0.95 -28.99 -32.32
N VAL A 42 -1.95 -29.47 -33.06
CA VAL A 42 -3.01 -30.36 -32.57
C VAL A 42 -2.81 -31.78 -33.08
N VAL A 43 -3.04 -32.76 -32.22
CA VAL A 43 -3.09 -34.17 -32.58
C VAL A 43 -4.54 -34.65 -32.48
N GLN A 44 -5.06 -35.12 -33.61
CA GLN A 44 -6.42 -35.64 -33.72
C GLN A 44 -6.41 -37.14 -33.41
N LYS A 45 -7.15 -37.55 -32.38
CA LYS A 45 -7.24 -38.97 -31.98
C LYS A 45 -8.41 -39.72 -32.62
N ALA A 46 -9.43 -38.97 -33.06
CA ALA A 46 -10.56 -39.46 -33.81
C ALA A 46 -10.65 -38.72 -35.16
N PRO A 47 -11.25 -39.33 -36.20
CA PRO A 47 -11.46 -38.64 -37.48
C PRO A 47 -12.38 -37.42 -37.29
N LEU A 48 -12.19 -36.39 -38.12
CA LEU A 48 -12.82 -35.06 -38.02
C LEU A 48 -14.36 -35.06 -37.85
N ASN A 49 -15.05 -36.15 -38.20
CA ASN A 49 -16.50 -36.28 -38.16
C ASN A 49 -17.00 -37.39 -37.21
N ALA A 50 -16.14 -37.98 -36.38
CA ALA A 50 -16.57 -38.94 -35.37
C ALA A 50 -17.27 -38.24 -34.21
N ILE A 51 -18.33 -38.87 -33.71
CA ILE A 51 -18.92 -38.48 -32.43
C ILE A 51 -17.92 -38.91 -31.35
N ILE A 52 -17.44 -37.96 -30.54
CA ILE A 52 -16.55 -38.24 -29.41
C ILE A 52 -17.39 -38.94 -28.33
N GLU A 53 -17.29 -40.27 -28.27
CA GLU A 53 -18.01 -41.07 -27.28
C GLU A 53 -17.23 -41.19 -25.96
N ASP A 54 -15.90 -41.19 -26.02
CA ASP A 54 -14.99 -41.18 -24.87
C ASP A 54 -14.20 -39.86 -24.78
N LEU A 55 -14.02 -39.34 -23.57
CA LEU A 55 -13.16 -38.19 -23.28
C LEU A 55 -11.71 -38.42 -23.74
N SER A 56 -11.27 -39.67 -23.85
CA SER A 56 -9.94 -40.04 -24.33
C SER A 56 -9.69 -39.76 -25.82
N ASP A 57 -10.77 -39.66 -26.62
CA ASP A 57 -10.76 -39.38 -28.07
C ASP A 57 -10.68 -37.88 -28.41
N LYS A 58 -10.70 -37.02 -27.39
CA LYS A 58 -10.56 -35.57 -27.59
C LYS A 58 -9.19 -35.24 -28.20
N PRO A 59 -9.14 -34.23 -29.09
CA PRO A 59 -7.87 -33.73 -29.60
C PRO A 59 -7.02 -33.19 -28.44
N CYS A 60 -5.71 -33.31 -28.60
CA CYS A 60 -4.74 -32.81 -27.65
C CYS A 60 -3.70 -31.95 -28.36
N TYR A 61 -2.99 -31.11 -27.61
CA TYR A 61 -2.03 -30.17 -28.16
C TYR A 61 -0.59 -30.54 -27.77
N CYS A 62 0.34 -30.23 -28.67
CA CYS A 62 1.77 -30.42 -28.53
C CYS A 62 2.51 -29.06 -28.50
N ASP A 63 1.88 -28.06 -27.90
CA ASP A 63 2.44 -26.72 -27.70
C ASP A 63 2.80 -26.45 -26.23
N HIS A 64 3.61 -25.44 -25.95
CA HIS A 64 4.00 -25.12 -24.56
C HIS A 64 2.82 -24.67 -23.68
N ALA A 65 1.77 -24.10 -24.27
CA ALA A 65 0.61 -23.59 -23.54
C ALA A 65 -0.29 -24.71 -23.01
N CYS A 66 -0.23 -25.90 -23.61
CA CYS A 66 -1.08 -27.02 -23.25
C CYS A 66 -0.96 -27.40 -21.76
N LEU A 67 0.22 -27.23 -21.16
CA LEU A 67 0.47 -27.57 -19.75
C LEU A 67 -0.33 -26.67 -18.80
N LYS A 68 -0.58 -25.43 -19.22
CA LYS A 68 -1.38 -24.46 -18.48
C LYS A 68 -2.87 -24.67 -18.69
N LEU A 69 -3.27 -25.12 -19.88
CA LEU A 69 -4.67 -25.34 -20.27
C LEU A 69 -5.19 -26.74 -19.87
N GLY A 70 -4.29 -27.70 -19.64
CA GLY A 70 -4.64 -29.07 -19.28
C GLY A 70 -5.08 -29.94 -20.47
N ASP A 71 -4.73 -29.56 -21.70
CA ASP A 71 -5.11 -30.22 -22.96
C ASP A 71 -3.91 -30.82 -23.70
N CYS A 72 -2.78 -31.04 -23.01
CA CYS A 72 -1.60 -31.69 -23.59
C CYS A 72 -1.87 -33.13 -24.02
N CYS A 73 -1.17 -33.55 -25.07
CA CYS A 73 -1.07 -34.97 -25.34
C CYS A 73 -0.29 -35.70 -24.23
N PRO A 74 -0.60 -36.98 -23.95
CA PRO A 74 -0.03 -37.71 -22.81
C PRO A 74 1.50 -37.78 -22.81
N ASP A 75 2.12 -37.82 -23.98
CA ASP A 75 3.57 -37.95 -24.17
C ASP A 75 4.29 -36.60 -24.37
N PHE A 76 3.58 -35.47 -24.30
CA PHE A 76 4.14 -34.15 -24.61
C PHE A 76 5.40 -33.86 -23.81
N LYS A 77 5.42 -34.22 -22.52
CA LYS A 77 6.57 -33.98 -21.64
C LYS A 77 7.82 -34.72 -22.09
N GLU A 78 7.71 -36.02 -22.39
CA GLU A 78 8.85 -36.82 -22.85
C GLU A 78 9.22 -36.53 -24.30
N ALA A 79 8.24 -36.32 -25.19
CA ALA A 79 8.46 -36.09 -26.62
C ALA A 79 9.10 -34.74 -26.91
N CYS A 80 8.67 -33.68 -26.22
CA CYS A 80 9.17 -32.32 -26.42
C CYS A 80 10.25 -31.91 -25.42
N GLY A 81 10.75 -32.85 -24.61
CA GLY A 81 11.83 -32.60 -23.66
C GLY A 81 11.50 -31.49 -22.67
N VAL A 82 10.32 -31.55 -22.06
CA VAL A 82 9.86 -30.53 -21.11
C VAL A 82 10.69 -30.64 -19.83
N VAL A 83 11.31 -29.52 -19.44
CA VAL A 83 12.08 -29.42 -18.20
C VAL A 83 11.44 -28.38 -17.30
N ASP A 84 10.89 -28.83 -16.17
CA ASP A 84 10.41 -27.94 -15.14
C ASP A 84 11.57 -27.23 -14.43
N CYS A 85 11.35 -25.99 -13.98
CA CYS A 85 12.35 -25.34 -13.15
C CYS A 85 12.58 -26.10 -11.85
N GLN A 86 13.86 -26.32 -11.53
CA GLN A 86 14.28 -26.88 -10.25
C GLN A 86 15.06 -25.84 -9.47
N VAL A 87 14.75 -25.71 -8.18
CA VAL A 87 15.41 -24.77 -7.27
C VAL A 87 16.13 -25.51 -6.16
N THR A 88 17.14 -24.89 -5.57
CA THR A 88 17.83 -25.45 -4.40
C THR A 88 16.93 -25.43 -3.17
N SER A 89 17.37 -26.15 -2.12
CA SER A 89 16.87 -25.91 -0.76
C SER A 89 17.07 -24.45 -0.37
N TRP A 90 16.25 -23.99 0.57
CA TRP A 90 16.41 -22.67 1.16
C TRP A 90 17.75 -22.54 1.89
N GLY A 91 18.39 -21.38 1.75
CA GLY A 91 19.48 -20.97 2.62
C GLY A 91 19.01 -20.68 4.05
N PRO A 92 19.95 -20.32 4.94
CA PRO A 92 19.62 -19.89 6.30
C PRO A 92 18.81 -18.60 6.28
N TRP A 93 18.07 -18.37 7.37
CA TRP A 93 17.43 -17.08 7.60
C TRP A 93 18.47 -16.02 7.94
N SER A 94 18.25 -14.80 7.44
CA SER A 94 18.95 -13.60 7.89
C SER A 94 18.68 -13.36 9.39
N PRO A 95 19.52 -12.56 10.05
CA PRO A 95 19.14 -11.92 11.30
C PRO A 95 17.83 -11.14 11.17
N CYS A 96 17.18 -10.88 12.30
CA CYS A 96 16.04 -9.99 12.36
C CYS A 96 16.50 -8.56 11.99
N ASP A 97 15.72 -7.86 11.16
CA ASP A 97 16.01 -6.49 10.73
C ASP A 97 15.72 -5.42 11.80
N ALA A 98 15.12 -5.81 12.92
CA ALA A 98 14.83 -4.95 14.06
C ALA A 98 15.85 -5.18 15.19
N ASP A 99 16.31 -4.09 15.82
CA ASP A 99 17.18 -4.16 17.00
C ASP A 99 16.42 -4.53 18.29
N CYS A 100 15.12 -4.25 18.32
CA CYS A 100 14.20 -4.62 19.40
C CYS A 100 12.77 -4.73 18.86
N GLY A 101 11.89 -5.45 19.55
CA GLY A 101 10.49 -5.55 19.15
C GLY A 101 10.25 -6.42 17.91
N PRO A 102 9.12 -6.22 17.20
CA PRO A 102 8.79 -6.98 16.00
C PRO A 102 9.63 -6.52 14.80
N GLY A 103 10.13 -7.47 14.02
CA GLY A 103 10.87 -7.24 12.78
C GLY A 103 10.57 -8.30 11.72
N SER A 104 11.39 -8.35 10.69
CA SER A 104 11.36 -9.34 9.62
C SER A 104 12.74 -9.97 9.40
N MET A 105 12.73 -11.22 8.95
CA MET A 105 13.90 -11.91 8.41
C MET A 105 13.60 -12.47 7.03
N SER A 106 14.63 -12.58 6.19
CA SER A 106 14.53 -13.11 4.84
C SER A 106 15.47 -14.30 4.63
N ARG A 107 15.17 -15.15 3.66
CA ARG A 107 16.07 -16.18 3.15
C ARG A 107 15.90 -16.34 1.66
N THR A 108 16.95 -16.80 1.00
CA THR A 108 16.98 -16.98 -0.45
C THR A 108 17.30 -18.41 -0.84
N ARG A 109 16.96 -18.77 -2.07
CA ARG A 109 17.38 -20.00 -2.75
C ARG A 109 17.71 -19.68 -4.20
N SER A 110 18.42 -20.57 -4.87
CA SER A 110 18.85 -20.35 -6.27
C SER A 110 18.20 -21.35 -7.22
N ILE A 111 18.24 -21.04 -8.51
CA ILE A 111 17.77 -21.93 -9.57
C ILE A 111 18.86 -22.97 -9.82
N LYS A 112 18.52 -24.25 -9.65
CA LYS A 112 19.38 -25.39 -10.00
C LYS A 112 19.26 -25.75 -11.49
N MET A 113 18.06 -25.60 -12.05
CA MET A 113 17.77 -25.90 -13.45
C MET A 113 16.72 -24.93 -13.97
N GLN A 114 17.02 -24.24 -15.07
CA GLN A 114 16.08 -23.33 -15.73
C GLN A 114 14.98 -24.13 -16.44
N PRO A 115 13.75 -23.60 -16.52
CA PRO A 115 12.68 -24.24 -17.26
C PRO A 115 12.97 -24.23 -18.76
N GLN A 116 12.62 -25.31 -19.46
CA GLN A 116 12.77 -25.43 -20.92
C GLN A 116 11.50 -26.04 -21.54
N ASN A 117 11.28 -25.73 -22.82
CA ASN A 117 10.22 -26.31 -23.65
C ASN A 117 8.82 -26.25 -23.02
N GLY A 118 8.46 -25.10 -22.43
CA GLY A 118 7.16 -24.90 -21.78
C GLY A 118 7.06 -25.45 -20.36
N GLY A 119 8.16 -25.94 -19.78
CA GLY A 119 8.21 -26.39 -18.40
C GLY A 119 7.83 -25.29 -17.39
N ARG A 120 7.41 -25.72 -16.19
CA ARG A 120 6.90 -24.81 -15.16
C ARG A 120 7.95 -23.77 -14.74
N HIS A 121 7.52 -22.51 -14.67
CA HIS A 121 8.35 -21.42 -14.18
C HIS A 121 8.85 -21.67 -12.74
N CYS A 122 10.00 -21.08 -12.43
CA CYS A 122 10.58 -21.17 -11.10
C CYS A 122 9.65 -20.59 -10.04
N PRO A 123 9.48 -21.27 -8.89
CA PRO A 123 8.80 -20.69 -7.74
C PRO A 123 9.62 -19.53 -7.17
N SER A 124 9.05 -18.76 -6.23
CA SER A 124 9.73 -17.63 -5.60
C SER A 124 11.09 -18.01 -5.02
N LEU A 125 12.10 -17.17 -5.29
CA LEU A 125 13.49 -17.38 -4.85
C LEU A 125 13.81 -16.70 -3.52
N GLU A 126 12.90 -15.87 -3.01
CA GLU A 126 13.01 -15.18 -1.72
C GLU A 126 11.80 -15.53 -0.85
N GLN A 127 12.03 -15.67 0.45
CA GLN A 127 11.00 -15.84 1.46
C GLN A 127 11.25 -14.87 2.61
N ARG A 128 10.19 -14.23 3.12
CA ARG A 128 10.22 -13.37 4.30
C ARG A 128 9.29 -13.92 5.38
N ARG A 129 9.64 -13.73 6.65
CA ARG A 129 8.77 -14.01 7.79
C ARG A 129 9.02 -13.01 8.92
N GLY A 130 8.03 -12.87 9.80
CA GLY A 130 8.18 -12.06 11.02
C GLY A 130 9.17 -12.67 12.00
N CYS A 131 9.82 -11.81 12.78
CA CYS A 131 10.63 -12.15 13.93
C CYS A 131 10.28 -11.22 15.11
N GLN A 132 10.62 -11.66 16.32
CA GLN A 132 10.43 -10.88 17.54
C GLN A 132 11.75 -10.88 18.30
N VAL A 133 12.31 -9.69 18.49
CA VAL A 133 13.48 -9.44 19.35
C VAL A 133 12.97 -9.05 20.75
N SER A 134 13.90 -8.89 21.70
CA SER A 134 13.60 -8.37 23.04
C SER A 134 12.75 -7.11 22.99
N THR A 135 11.91 -6.93 24.01
CA THR A 135 11.05 -5.76 24.16
C THR A 135 11.85 -4.46 24.04
N CYS A 136 11.37 -3.53 23.21
CA CYS A 136 11.92 -2.19 23.17
C CYS A 136 11.62 -1.48 24.49
N HIS A 137 12.65 -0.98 25.18
CA HIS A 137 12.50 -0.15 26.38
C HIS A 137 12.31 1.34 26.09
N HIS A 138 12.03 1.70 24.83
CA HIS A 138 11.60 3.05 24.53
C HIS A 138 10.19 3.21 25.10
N HIS A 139 10.08 3.88 26.25
CA HIS A 139 8.83 4.53 26.60
C HIS A 139 8.56 5.52 25.46
N PRO A 140 7.60 5.25 24.55
CA PRO A 140 7.24 6.26 23.58
C PRO A 140 6.71 7.41 24.42
N ASP A 141 7.29 8.60 24.26
CA ASP A 141 6.74 9.80 24.89
C ASP A 141 5.22 9.78 24.61
N PRO A 142 4.36 9.74 25.63
CA PRO A 142 2.91 9.66 25.44
C PRO A 142 2.41 10.76 24.51
N ALA A 143 3.11 11.90 24.42
CA ALA A 143 2.86 12.99 23.48
C ALA A 143 2.84 12.57 22.00
N ILE A 144 3.52 11.47 21.62
CA ILE A 144 3.56 10.95 20.24
C ILE A 144 2.19 10.39 19.82
N LYS A 145 1.40 9.87 20.76
CA LYS A 145 0.07 9.29 20.48
C LYS A 145 -1.08 10.29 20.67
N GLU A 146 -0.80 11.45 21.25
CA GLU A 146 -1.81 12.47 21.53
C GLU A 146 -2.35 13.11 20.24
N ILE A 147 -3.60 13.56 20.32
CA ILE A 147 -4.26 14.35 19.29
C ILE A 147 -4.55 15.72 19.91
N ALA A 148 -4.09 16.78 19.26
CA ALA A 148 -4.42 18.14 19.64
C ALA A 148 -5.87 18.46 19.30
N MET A 149 -6.62 18.90 20.28
CA MET A 149 -7.98 19.41 20.08
C MET A 149 -7.93 20.93 19.99
N LEU A 150 -8.54 21.48 18.94
CA LEU A 150 -8.47 22.90 18.64
C LEU A 150 -9.82 23.58 18.65
N LEU A 151 -9.80 24.84 19.09
CA LEU A 151 -10.83 25.83 18.85
C LEU A 151 -10.22 27.11 18.26
N PRO A 152 -11.02 27.95 17.58
CA PRO A 152 -10.55 29.25 17.08
C PRO A 152 -10.12 30.14 18.25
N GLY A 153 -9.05 30.92 18.06
CA GLY A 153 -8.51 31.77 19.13
C GLY A 153 -9.47 32.86 19.62
N SER A 154 -10.40 33.31 18.77
CA SER A 154 -11.47 34.23 19.15
C SER A 154 -12.34 33.70 20.31
N LEU A 155 -12.40 32.38 20.51
CA LEU A 155 -13.11 31.76 21.63
C LEU A 155 -12.36 31.82 22.95
N SER A 156 -11.12 32.29 22.96
CA SER A 156 -10.41 32.57 24.21
C SER A 156 -11.11 33.67 25.03
N HIS A 157 -11.55 34.73 24.36
CA HIS A 157 -12.13 35.91 25.01
C HIS A 157 -13.67 35.86 25.10
N SER A 158 -14.31 34.89 24.44
CA SER A 158 -15.77 34.71 24.45
C SER A 158 -16.29 34.25 25.82
N ARG A 159 -16.42 35.23 26.72
CA ARG A 159 -17.04 35.12 28.06
C ARG A 159 -18.44 35.72 28.10
N THR A 160 -19.17 35.81 26.98
CA THR A 160 -20.62 36.11 27.02
C THR A 160 -21.37 34.90 27.55
N ALA A 161 -21.25 34.72 28.86
CA ALA A 161 -21.78 33.64 29.64
C ALA A 161 -23.30 33.79 29.74
N ASN A 162 -24.04 32.93 29.05
CA ASN A 162 -25.31 32.50 29.58
C ASN A 162 -25.03 31.27 30.45
N ALA A 163 -25.44 31.31 31.72
CA ALA A 163 -25.02 30.34 32.75
C ALA A 163 -25.44 28.88 32.48
N THR A 164 -26.27 28.64 31.46
CA THR A 164 -26.83 27.34 31.11
C THR A 164 -26.09 26.60 29.99
N SER A 165 -25.25 27.26 29.18
CA SER A 165 -24.64 26.63 27.98
C SER A 165 -23.13 26.40 28.08
N ASP A 166 -22.47 26.93 29.12
CA ASP A 166 -21.01 26.77 29.27
C ASP A 166 -20.66 25.45 29.97
N ILE A 167 -20.30 24.47 29.15
CA ILE A 167 -19.83 23.15 29.58
C ILE A 167 -18.60 23.25 30.50
N ARG A 168 -17.71 24.24 30.31
CA ARG A 168 -16.49 24.41 31.14
C ARG A 168 -16.80 24.98 32.51
N LYS A 169 -17.79 25.88 32.59
CA LYS A 169 -18.26 26.45 33.86
C LYS A 169 -19.04 25.41 34.68
N ASN A 170 -19.84 24.58 34.02
CA ASN A 170 -20.51 23.44 34.65
C ASN A 170 -19.53 22.36 35.15
N LEU A 171 -18.39 22.16 34.47
CA LEU A 171 -17.30 21.31 34.95
C LEU A 171 -16.53 21.94 36.13
N ARG A 172 -16.20 23.25 36.08
CA ARG A 172 -15.55 24.00 37.17
C ARG A 172 -16.34 23.98 38.49
N LEU A 173 -17.67 23.95 38.42
CA LEU A 173 -18.55 23.90 39.61
C LEU A 173 -18.66 22.49 40.22
N ARG A 174 -18.33 21.44 39.45
CA ARG A 174 -18.49 20.04 39.87
C ARG A 174 -17.26 19.49 40.60
N ASP A 175 -16.07 20.03 40.33
CA ASP A 175 -14.83 19.60 40.99
C ASP A 175 -13.80 20.76 41.11
N PRO A 176 -13.88 21.56 42.18
CA PRO A 176 -13.02 22.75 42.37
C PRO A 176 -11.55 22.42 42.66
N GLU A 177 -11.26 21.22 43.18
CA GLU A 177 -9.91 20.80 43.58
C GLU A 177 -9.09 20.23 42.40
N ALA A 178 -9.77 19.75 41.35
CA ALA A 178 -9.15 19.20 40.14
C ALA A 178 -8.62 20.28 39.16
N TYR A 179 -8.91 21.56 39.40
CA TYR A 179 -8.58 22.63 38.48
C TYR A 179 -7.52 23.57 39.08
N PRO A 180 -6.29 23.61 38.54
CA PRO A 180 -5.28 24.51 39.03
C PRO A 180 -5.75 25.96 38.92
N GLN A 181 -5.48 26.74 39.96
CA GLN A 181 -5.82 28.16 40.00
C GLN A 181 -5.26 28.85 38.76
N TYR A 182 -6.07 29.70 38.13
CA TYR A 182 -5.69 30.45 36.92
C TYR A 182 -4.32 31.10 37.13
N ASP A 183 -3.34 30.65 36.36
CA ASP A 183 -1.94 31.05 36.46
C ASP A 183 -1.45 31.48 35.07
N PRO A 184 -1.38 32.79 34.81
CA PRO A 184 -0.95 33.31 33.53
C PRO A 184 0.52 32.99 33.22
N GLU A 185 1.35 32.72 34.23
CA GLU A 185 2.79 32.42 34.05
C GLU A 185 3.03 31.04 33.42
N LYS A 186 2.01 30.17 33.45
CA LYS A 186 2.06 28.84 32.83
C LYS A 186 1.48 28.79 31.43
N THR A 187 0.93 29.91 30.94
CA THR A 187 0.46 29.99 29.56
C THR A 187 1.63 30.03 28.58
N TYR A 188 1.47 29.43 27.42
CA TYR A 188 2.48 29.47 26.37
C TYR A 188 1.87 29.25 24.99
N CYS A 189 2.62 29.62 23.97
CA CYS A 189 2.28 29.43 22.58
C CYS A 189 3.17 28.37 21.94
N VAL A 190 2.57 27.62 21.02
CA VAL A 190 3.27 26.62 20.23
C VAL A 190 3.05 26.92 18.77
N GLU A 191 4.15 26.98 18.03
CA GLU A 191 4.09 27.13 16.60
C GLU A 191 4.18 25.77 15.90
N PHE A 192 3.26 25.57 14.96
CA PHE A 192 3.16 24.34 14.20
C PHE A 192 3.22 24.62 12.71
N GLN A 193 3.99 23.81 11.99
CA GLN A 193 3.93 23.74 10.55
C GLN A 193 2.95 22.65 10.12
N ILE A 194 1.94 23.01 9.32
CA ILE A 194 0.93 22.07 8.86
C ILE A 194 1.55 21.14 7.81
N VAL A 195 1.64 19.85 8.16
CA VAL A 195 2.11 18.80 7.25
C VAL A 195 0.98 18.32 6.35
N LYS A 196 -0.24 18.27 6.88
CA LYS A 196 -1.42 17.85 6.12
C LYS A 196 -2.69 18.38 6.80
N ALA A 197 -3.63 18.87 6.02
CA ALA A 197 -4.96 19.25 6.49
C ALA A 197 -6.05 18.69 5.57
N SER A 198 -7.20 18.33 6.13
CA SER A 198 -8.36 17.90 5.33
C SER A 198 -8.91 19.06 4.49
N LYS A 199 -9.59 18.75 3.38
CA LYS A 199 -10.22 19.78 2.53
C LYS A 199 -11.31 20.57 3.27
N ALA A 200 -11.88 20.00 4.33
CA ALA A 200 -12.93 20.64 5.13
C ALA A 200 -12.40 21.87 5.87
N CYS A 201 -11.16 21.84 6.35
CA CYS A 201 -10.54 23.00 7.01
C CYS A 201 -10.55 24.26 6.12
N ARG A 202 -10.30 24.09 4.83
CA ARG A 202 -10.29 25.21 3.87
C ARG A 202 -11.66 25.82 3.60
N LYS A 203 -12.73 25.04 3.78
CA LYS A 203 -14.11 25.50 3.58
C LYS A 203 -14.67 26.20 4.82
N GLU A 204 -14.05 25.96 5.97
CA GLU A 204 -14.50 26.49 7.25
C GLU A 204 -13.81 27.83 7.54
N PRO A 205 -14.54 28.95 7.69
CA PRO A 205 -13.94 30.29 7.83
C PRO A 205 -12.94 30.39 8.99
N ASN A 206 -13.26 29.77 10.13
CA ASN A 206 -12.42 29.82 11.33
C ASN A 206 -11.20 28.89 11.29
N TYR A 207 -11.10 28.00 10.30
CA TYR A 207 -10.03 27.01 10.19
C TYR A 207 -9.31 27.05 8.84
N ASN A 208 -9.61 28.04 8.00
CA ASN A 208 -9.04 28.18 6.66
C ASN A 208 -7.52 28.45 6.67
N ALA A 209 -6.94 28.83 7.82
CA ALA A 209 -5.51 28.96 8.06
C ALA A 209 -4.79 27.59 8.13
N LEU A 210 -5.51 26.50 8.39
CA LEU A 210 -4.96 25.14 8.40
C LEU A 210 -4.77 24.64 6.96
N LYS A 211 -3.73 25.14 6.30
CA LYS A 211 -3.31 24.78 4.95
C LYS A 211 -1.92 24.16 5.00
N GLU A 212 -1.72 23.12 4.21
CA GLU A 212 -0.42 22.44 4.10
C GLU A 212 0.70 23.43 3.74
N GLY A 213 1.80 23.37 4.47
CA GLY A 213 2.95 24.28 4.35
C GLY A 213 2.88 25.52 5.25
N GLU A 214 1.68 25.96 5.66
CA GLU A 214 1.51 27.14 6.50
C GLU A 214 1.94 26.89 7.94
N ARG A 215 2.27 27.98 8.64
CA ARG A 215 2.57 27.97 10.07
C ARG A 215 1.41 28.59 10.83
N VAL A 216 1.02 27.95 11.93
CA VAL A 216 -0.04 28.44 12.80
C VAL A 216 0.44 28.47 14.24
N CYS A 217 -0.03 29.47 14.98
CA CYS A 217 0.20 29.60 16.41
C CYS A 217 -1.01 29.06 17.19
N VAL A 218 -0.74 28.17 18.15
CA VAL A 218 -1.76 27.60 19.03
C VAL A 218 -1.39 27.93 20.47
N ARG A 219 -2.31 28.56 21.20
CA ARG A 219 -2.10 28.94 22.60
C ARG A 219 -2.58 27.84 23.55
N CYS A 220 -1.74 27.51 24.51
CA CYS A 220 -2.05 26.67 25.66
C CYS A 220 -2.40 27.57 26.84
N GLU A 221 -3.69 27.67 27.16
CA GLU A 221 -4.19 28.43 28.30
C GLU A 221 -4.13 27.60 29.58
N SER A 222 -4.16 28.27 30.73
CA SER A 222 -4.05 27.61 32.04
C SER A 222 -5.12 26.52 32.21
N GLU A 223 -6.29 26.74 31.59
CA GLU A 223 -7.41 25.81 31.53
C GLU A 223 -7.20 24.51 30.75
N ALA A 224 -6.31 24.52 29.75
CA ALA A 224 -6.01 23.35 28.92
C ALA A 224 -4.74 22.62 29.39
N LEU A 225 -4.09 23.11 30.46
CA LEU A 225 -2.90 22.48 31.04
C LEU A 225 -3.26 21.22 31.82
N HIS A 226 -2.49 20.17 31.56
CA HIS A 226 -2.59 18.90 32.28
C HIS A 226 -1.40 18.71 33.22
N GLN A 227 -1.66 18.62 34.53
CA GLN A 227 -0.62 18.43 35.55
C GLN A 227 0.13 17.09 35.38
N ASN A 228 -0.61 16.01 35.06
CA ASN A 228 -0.06 14.69 34.79
C ASN A 228 0.81 14.62 33.52
N LEU A 229 0.72 15.63 32.64
CA LEU A 229 1.55 15.77 31.46
C LEU A 229 2.74 16.72 31.70
N GLY A 230 2.98 17.14 32.95
CA GLY A 230 4.05 18.08 33.29
C GLY A 230 3.72 19.53 32.96
N TRP A 231 2.45 19.92 33.13
CA TRP A 231 1.95 21.27 32.81
C TRP A 231 2.08 21.61 31.32
N ARG A 232 1.58 20.70 30.47
CA ARG A 232 1.43 20.97 29.03
C ARG A 232 0.01 20.69 28.56
N CYS A 233 -0.35 21.25 27.40
CA CYS A 233 -1.58 20.90 26.71
C CYS A 233 -1.45 19.55 25.99
N GLN A 234 -2.54 18.79 25.97
CA GLN A 234 -2.62 17.54 25.22
C GLN A 234 -2.44 17.82 23.72
N GLY A 235 -1.56 17.05 23.07
CA GLY A 235 -1.25 17.24 21.66
C GLY A 235 -0.36 18.45 21.37
N HIS A 236 0.30 19.03 22.38
CA HIS A 236 1.41 19.97 22.18
C HIS A 236 2.52 19.33 21.29
N GLY A 237 2.69 18.01 21.39
CA GLY A 237 3.56 17.27 20.48
C GLY A 237 5.05 17.36 20.82
N VAL A 238 5.83 16.61 20.06
CA VAL A 238 7.28 16.42 20.26
C VAL A 238 8.02 16.97 19.05
N GLU A 239 9.16 17.61 19.29
CA GLU A 239 10.02 18.10 18.22
C GLU A 239 10.39 16.97 17.24
N GLY A 240 10.38 17.27 15.94
CA GLY A 240 10.71 16.30 14.89
C GLY A 240 9.70 15.16 14.69
N ARG A 241 8.59 15.12 15.44
CA ARG A 241 7.53 14.11 15.31
C ARG A 241 6.21 14.77 14.90
N THR A 242 5.50 14.13 13.98
CA THR A 242 4.18 14.63 13.57
C THR A 242 3.15 14.39 14.66
N THR A 243 2.43 15.43 15.04
CA THR A 243 1.28 15.34 15.95
C THR A 243 0.00 15.51 15.15
N ARG A 244 -1.05 14.78 15.53
CA ARG A 244 -2.36 14.87 14.89
C ARG A 244 -3.16 15.99 15.52
N PHE A 245 -4.04 16.61 14.76
CA PHE A 245 -4.97 17.60 15.28
C PHE A 245 -6.39 17.38 14.76
N SER A 246 -7.37 17.86 15.52
CA SER A 246 -8.77 17.90 15.15
C SER A 246 -9.42 19.19 15.65
N ALA A 247 -10.23 19.81 14.79
CA ALA A 247 -11.05 20.95 15.15
C ALA A 247 -12.32 20.49 15.88
N LEU A 248 -12.57 21.03 17.07
CA LEU A 248 -13.72 20.62 17.88
C LEU A 248 -15.05 21.16 17.31
N SER A 249 -15.06 22.41 16.84
CA SER A 249 -16.26 23.01 16.22
C SER A 249 -16.42 22.69 14.73
N ALA A 250 -15.50 21.93 14.14
CA ALA A 250 -15.56 21.49 12.74
C ALA A 250 -15.09 20.03 12.61
N PRO A 251 -15.96 19.03 12.85
CA PRO A 251 -15.59 17.61 12.99
C PRO A 251 -14.82 17.01 11.81
N HIS A 252 -15.00 17.57 10.61
CA HIS A 252 -14.32 17.11 9.40
C HIS A 252 -12.97 17.81 9.17
N CYS A 253 -12.63 18.86 9.92
CA CYS A 253 -11.34 19.53 9.87
C CYS A 253 -10.35 18.86 10.82
N HIS A 254 -9.39 18.14 10.24
CA HIS A 254 -8.35 17.41 10.97
C HIS A 254 -7.09 17.31 10.11
N GLY A 255 -5.98 16.93 10.74
CA GLY A 255 -4.72 16.85 10.03
C GLY A 255 -3.53 16.44 10.88
N LYS A 256 -2.35 16.79 10.39
CA LYS A 256 -1.07 16.56 11.03
C LYS A 256 -0.21 17.81 10.92
N TRP A 257 0.60 18.05 11.94
CA TRP A 257 1.58 19.12 11.95
C TRP A 257 2.89 18.69 12.61
N LEU A 258 3.92 19.49 12.41
CA LEU A 258 5.20 19.39 13.11
C LEU A 258 5.35 20.60 14.01
N ARG A 259 5.79 20.37 15.24
CA ARG A 259 6.18 21.46 16.15
C ARG A 259 7.41 22.14 15.59
N ALA A 260 7.35 23.45 15.44
CA ALA A 260 8.37 24.22 14.73
C ALA A 260 9.48 24.78 15.64
N GLN A 261 9.36 24.58 16.96
CA GLN A 261 10.24 25.10 18.01
C GLN A 261 10.53 23.97 19.03
N ALA A 262 11.76 23.88 19.52
CA ALA A 262 12.16 22.91 20.55
C ALA A 262 11.48 23.17 21.90
N GLU A 263 11.38 24.44 22.30
CA GLU A 263 10.74 24.91 23.54
C GLU A 263 9.53 25.80 23.23
N PRO A 264 8.47 25.81 24.06
CA PRO A 264 7.29 26.63 23.82
C PRO A 264 7.57 28.10 24.15
N ASP A 265 6.94 29.01 23.41
CA ASP A 265 7.09 30.44 23.60
C ASP A 265 6.15 30.94 24.72
N ARG A 266 6.72 31.22 25.89
CA ARG A 266 5.97 31.76 27.04
C ARG A 266 5.56 33.23 26.87
N SER A 267 6.31 33.98 26.08
CA SER A 267 5.99 35.38 25.76
C SER A 267 4.89 35.50 24.72
N CYS A 268 4.65 34.44 23.92
CA CYS A 268 3.73 34.46 22.78
C CYS A 268 4.04 35.60 21.79
N THR A 269 5.30 36.02 21.70
CA THR A 269 5.78 37.14 20.87
C THR A 269 6.45 36.66 19.58
N ALA A 270 6.46 35.36 19.28
CA ALA A 270 6.88 34.90 17.97
C ALA A 270 6.07 35.62 16.87
N LYS A 271 6.71 36.03 15.77
CA LYS A 271 6.07 36.81 14.66
C LYS A 271 4.71 36.29 14.18
N ASN A 272 4.45 34.98 14.29
CA ASN A 272 3.19 34.33 13.90
C ASN A 272 2.15 34.20 15.04
N CYS A 273 2.46 34.71 16.23
CA CYS A 273 1.62 34.70 17.44
C CYS A 273 1.21 36.12 17.91
N GLU A 274 1.80 37.19 17.34
CA GLU A 274 1.69 38.57 17.85
C GLU A 274 0.34 39.28 17.60
N ALA A 275 -0.49 38.85 16.64
CA ALA A 275 -1.68 39.62 16.23
C ALA A 275 -3.04 39.03 16.66
N GLU A 276 -3.11 37.72 16.88
CA GLU A 276 -4.20 36.95 17.48
C GLU A 276 -3.79 35.48 17.31
N HIS A 277 -3.70 34.71 18.40
CA HIS A 277 -3.41 33.29 18.29
C HIS A 277 -4.51 32.65 17.43
N ALA A 278 -4.15 31.96 16.34
CA ALA A 278 -5.16 31.43 15.41
C ALA A 278 -6.07 30.39 16.09
N PHE A 279 -5.50 29.63 17.04
CA PHE A 279 -6.21 28.60 17.77
C PHE A 279 -5.82 28.53 19.25
N ILE A 280 -6.67 27.90 20.04
CA ILE A 280 -6.37 27.48 21.42
C ILE A 280 -6.46 25.95 21.54
N PHE A 281 -5.65 25.38 22.41
CA PHE A 281 -5.84 23.99 22.88
C PHE A 281 -7.08 23.88 23.76
N VAL A 282 -7.67 22.68 23.80
CA VAL A 282 -8.80 22.32 24.67
C VAL A 282 -8.51 21.02 25.38
#